data_AF-A0A9D4AXT9-F1
#
_entry.id   AF-A0A9D4AXT9-F1
#
_cell.length_a   1.000
_cell.length_b   1.000
_cell.length_c   1.000
_cell.angle_alpha   90.00
_cell.angle_beta   90.00
_cell.angle_gamma   90.00
#
_symmetry.space_group_name_H-M   'P 1'
#
loop_
_entity.id
_entity.type
_entity.pdbx_description
1 polymer ?
#
loop_
_entity_poly.entity_id
_entity_poly.type
_entity_poly.pdbx_seq_one_letter_code
_entity_poly.pdbx_strand_id
1 'polypeptide(L)'
;MMAFFTGRLGRLWPLRPAGRFFLLQHVTASPSQPRTISILSDALGQPPSTSLSFRSAGIFQSIPRHLSPWSLQQIRTKARGNEYQPKNLKRKRTHGWIKRISTPSGIEVILRRMLKCRKSLSH
;
A
#
# COMPACT_ATOMS: atom_id res chain seq x y z
N MET A 1 -27.34 -64.90 -13.39
CA MET A 1 -28.47 -64.49 -14.25
C MET A 1 -29.61 -64.07 -13.33
N MET A 2 -30.41 -63.05 -13.69
CA MET A 2 -31.41 -62.31 -12.88
C MET A 2 -30.83 -61.18 -12.02
N ALA A 3 -31.40 -59.98 -11.91
CA ALA A 3 -32.02 -59.03 -12.83
C ALA A 3 -32.15 -57.71 -12.01
N PHE A 4 -31.69 -56.63 -12.61
CA PHE A 4 -32.09 -55.22 -12.48
C PHE A 4 -33.05 -54.82 -11.34
N PHE A 5 -32.54 -53.96 -10.43
CA PHE A 5 -33.37 -52.94 -9.79
C PHE A 5 -33.05 -51.57 -10.40
N THR A 6 -33.95 -51.12 -11.25
CA THR A 6 -34.00 -49.77 -11.82
C THR A 6 -34.61 -48.81 -10.80
N GLY A 7 -33.75 -47.99 -10.18
CA GLY A 7 -34.15 -46.86 -9.35
C GLY A 7 -34.25 -45.58 -10.17
N ARG A 8 -35.48 -45.27 -10.59
CA ARG A 8 -35.93 -44.08 -11.34
C ARG A 8 -35.81 -42.80 -10.47
N LEU A 9 -35.70 -41.65 -11.15
CA LEU A 9 -36.06 -40.28 -10.71
C LEU A 9 -34.94 -39.39 -10.11
N GLY A 10 -34.19 -38.76 -11.02
CA GLY A 10 -34.26 -37.33 -11.26
C GLY A 10 -34.22 -36.40 -10.03
N ARG A 11 -33.03 -35.88 -9.72
CA ARG A 11 -32.88 -34.56 -9.09
C ARG A 11 -32.31 -33.60 -10.13
N LEU A 12 -33.21 -33.11 -10.98
CA LEU A 12 -33.01 -31.90 -11.75
C LEU A 12 -32.96 -30.75 -10.74
N TRP A 13 -31.75 -30.24 -10.47
CA TRP A 13 -31.61 -28.98 -9.76
C TRP A 13 -32.14 -27.87 -10.68
N PRO A 14 -33.19 -27.11 -10.31
CA PRO A 14 -33.56 -25.94 -11.07
C PRO A 14 -32.47 -24.89 -10.83
N LEU A 15 -31.57 -24.75 -11.80
CA LEU A 15 -30.81 -23.52 -11.97
C LEU A 15 -31.84 -22.40 -12.16
N ARG A 16 -32.07 -21.59 -11.12
CA ARG A 16 -32.78 -20.32 -11.26
C ARG A 16 -31.79 -19.30 -11.85
N PRO A 17 -31.99 -18.78 -13.07
CA PRO A 17 -31.25 -17.64 -13.55
C PRO A 17 -32.16 -16.41 -13.41
N ALA A 18 -32.18 -15.78 -12.24
CA ALA A 18 -32.92 -14.54 -12.06
C ALA A 18 -32.36 -13.76 -10.87
N GLY A 19 -31.31 -13.00 -11.14
CA GLY A 19 -30.72 -12.08 -10.18
C GLY A 19 -29.94 -11.03 -10.95
N ARG A 20 -30.68 -10.03 -11.44
CA ARG A 20 -30.20 -8.84 -12.15
C ARG A 20 -28.85 -8.38 -11.60
N PHE A 21 -27.88 -8.29 -12.51
CA PHE A 21 -26.67 -7.52 -12.36
C PHE A 21 -27.04 -6.11 -11.91
N PHE A 22 -26.71 -5.75 -10.67
CA PHE A 22 -26.68 -4.35 -10.28
C PHE A 22 -25.55 -3.71 -11.09
N LEU A 23 -25.94 -2.97 -12.12
CA LEU A 23 -25.10 -2.09 -12.89
C LEU A 23 -24.58 -1.03 -11.90
N LEU A 24 -23.42 -1.29 -11.31
CA LEU A 24 -22.72 -0.29 -10.50
C LEU A 24 -22.37 0.84 -11.46
N GLN A 25 -23.04 1.98 -11.31
CA GLN A 25 -22.73 3.19 -12.04
C GLN A 25 -21.25 3.52 -11.79
N HIS A 26 -20.46 3.44 -12.84
CA HIS A 26 -19.10 3.93 -12.82
C HIS A 26 -19.16 5.45 -12.69
N VAL A 27 -18.81 5.97 -11.51
CA VAL A 27 -18.46 7.38 -11.35
C VAL A 27 -17.17 7.59 -12.13
N THR A 28 -17.28 8.20 -13.31
CA THR A 28 -16.13 8.67 -14.08
C THR A 28 -15.51 9.84 -13.33
N ALA A 29 -14.50 9.56 -12.50
CA ALA A 29 -13.65 10.60 -11.94
C ALA A 29 -12.94 11.33 -13.09
N SER A 30 -13.15 12.65 -13.19
CA SER A 30 -12.47 13.51 -14.17
C SER A 30 -10.95 13.40 -14.02
N PRO A 31 -10.18 13.34 -15.12
CA PRO A 31 -8.74 13.49 -15.05
C PRO A 31 -8.42 14.92 -14.61
N SER A 32 -7.85 15.04 -13.41
CA SER A 32 -7.18 16.27 -12.98
C SER A 32 -5.97 16.49 -13.88
N GLN A 33 -6.01 17.59 -14.63
CA GLN A 33 -4.92 18.03 -15.49
C GLN A 33 -3.71 18.41 -14.60
N PRO A 34 -2.50 17.91 -14.87
CA PRO A 34 -1.31 18.50 -14.25
C PRO A 34 -1.11 19.90 -14.83
N ARG A 35 -1.04 20.91 -13.96
CA ARG A 35 -0.57 22.26 -14.36
C ARG A 35 0.89 22.14 -14.79
N THR A 36 1.12 22.19 -16.09
CA THR A 36 2.45 22.44 -16.68
C THR A 36 2.90 23.83 -16.27
N ILE A 37 3.96 23.92 -15.46
CA ILE A 37 4.61 25.18 -15.12
C ILE A 37 5.56 25.49 -16.29
N SER A 38 5.20 26.46 -17.13
CA SER A 38 6.07 26.99 -18.17
C SER A 38 7.19 27.81 -17.54
N ILE A 39 8.41 27.26 -17.53
CA ILE A 39 9.62 28.06 -17.30
C ILE A 39 9.89 28.82 -18.59
N LEU A 40 9.66 30.14 -18.58
CA LEU A 40 10.14 31.04 -19.64
C LEU A 40 11.66 31.04 -19.59
N SER A 41 12.28 30.37 -20.57
CA SER A 41 13.71 30.53 -20.86
C SER A 41 13.89 31.89 -21.54
N ASP A 42 14.40 32.86 -20.80
CA ASP A 42 14.91 34.10 -21.39
C ASP A 42 16.31 33.80 -21.96
N ALA A 43 16.36 33.66 -23.29
CA ALA A 43 17.56 33.48 -24.05
C ALA A 43 18.13 34.86 -24.36
N LEU A 44 19.14 35.29 -23.60
CA LEU A 44 19.93 36.47 -23.97
C LEU A 44 21.42 36.16 -23.88
N GLY A 45 22.03 36.06 -25.06
CA GLY A 45 23.43 36.44 -25.29
C GLY A 45 24.49 35.38 -25.01
N GLN A 46 24.90 34.66 -26.05
CA GLN A 46 26.26 34.15 -26.15
C GLN A 46 27.28 35.31 -26.19
N PRO A 47 28.50 35.11 -25.68
CA PRO A 47 29.68 35.63 -26.36
C PRO A 47 30.63 34.48 -26.77
N PRO A 48 31.25 34.54 -27.96
CA PRO A 48 32.19 33.53 -28.40
C PRO A 48 33.64 33.78 -27.91
N SER A 49 34.37 32.67 -27.81
CA SER A 49 35.82 32.53 -28.04
C SER A 49 36.83 32.81 -26.90
N THR A 50 37.43 31.71 -26.43
CA THR A 50 38.86 31.46 -26.18
C THR A 50 39.71 32.48 -25.41
N SER A 51 40.17 32.09 -24.22
CA SER A 51 41.60 32.06 -23.88
C SER A 51 41.84 31.21 -22.63
N LEU A 52 42.61 30.11 -22.78
CA LEU A 52 43.29 29.48 -21.64
C LEU A 52 44.22 30.53 -21.03
N SER A 53 43.93 30.97 -19.82
CA SER A 53 44.88 31.76 -19.02
C SER A 53 45.03 31.11 -17.66
N PHE A 54 46.00 30.21 -17.58
CA PHE A 54 46.58 29.77 -16.31
C PHE A 54 47.34 30.98 -15.74
N ARG A 55 46.76 31.63 -14.72
CA ARG A 55 47.43 32.69 -13.96
C ARG A 55 47.68 32.23 -12.52
N SER A 56 48.95 31.87 -12.33
CA SER A 56 49.81 31.97 -11.15
C SER A 56 49.20 32.31 -9.79
N ALA A 57 49.53 31.43 -8.83
CA ALA A 57 49.89 31.68 -7.42
C ALA A 57 49.35 32.97 -6.77
N GLY A 58 48.32 32.81 -5.96
CA GLY A 58 47.86 33.79 -4.99
C GLY A 58 47.30 33.10 -3.75
N ILE A 59 48.14 32.99 -2.72
CA ILE A 59 47.78 33.13 -1.30
C ILE A 59 46.60 32.27 -0.82
N PHE A 60 46.93 31.18 -0.11
CA PHE A 60 46.02 30.46 0.78
C PHE A 60 45.50 31.39 1.88
N GLN A 61 44.44 32.13 1.60
CA GLN A 61 43.54 32.67 2.62
C GLN A 61 42.11 32.35 2.21
N SER A 62 41.79 31.05 2.10
CA SER A 62 40.41 30.62 2.16
C SER A 62 39.97 30.70 3.62
N ILE A 63 39.40 31.86 3.94
CA ILE A 63 38.47 32.15 5.04
C ILE A 63 37.85 30.83 5.56
N PRO A 64 37.88 30.54 6.88
CA PRO A 64 37.09 29.43 7.41
C PRO A 64 35.65 29.73 7.02
N ARG A 65 35.15 28.99 6.03
CA ARG A 65 33.76 29.07 5.58
C ARG A 65 32.95 28.95 6.85
N HIS A 66 32.37 30.08 7.24
CA HIS A 66 31.45 30.23 8.35
C HIS A 66 30.57 28.98 8.36
N LEU A 67 30.84 28.06 9.30
CA LEU A 67 30.04 26.87 9.51
C LEU A 67 28.72 27.38 10.06
N SER A 68 27.88 27.86 9.16
CA SER A 68 26.54 28.31 9.46
C SER A 68 25.88 27.16 10.23
N PRO A 69 25.39 27.38 11.46
CA PRO A 69 24.70 26.34 12.22
C PRO A 69 23.48 25.79 11.45
N TRP A 70 23.02 26.53 10.45
CA TRP A 70 21.92 26.21 9.56
C TRP A 70 22.31 25.45 8.28
N SER A 71 23.60 25.18 8.04
CA SER A 71 24.05 24.31 6.93
C SER A 71 24.12 22.82 7.30
N LEU A 72 23.73 22.45 8.53
CA LEU A 72 23.52 21.05 8.88
C LEU A 72 22.22 20.57 8.23
N GLN A 73 22.36 19.95 7.06
CA GLN A 73 21.24 19.34 6.36
C GLN A 73 20.62 18.24 7.22
N GLN A 74 19.41 18.48 7.71
CA GLN A 74 18.68 17.54 8.54
C GLN A 74 18.44 16.21 7.78
N ILE A 75 19.07 15.13 8.24
CA ILE A 75 18.87 13.79 7.68
C ILE A 75 17.50 13.28 8.16
N ARG A 76 16.49 13.28 7.28
CA ARG A 76 15.20 12.65 7.58
C ARG A 76 15.33 11.13 7.54
N THR A 77 14.96 10.47 8.63
CA THR A 77 14.81 9.02 8.66
C THR A 77 13.55 8.59 7.91
N LYS A 78 13.55 7.38 7.36
CA LYS A 78 12.36 6.81 6.71
C LYS A 78 11.27 6.60 7.76
N ALA A 79 10.06 7.08 7.49
CA ALA A 79 8.90 6.77 8.30
C ALA A 79 8.63 5.25 8.29
N ARG A 80 8.29 4.70 9.46
CA ARG A 80 7.69 3.37 9.59
C ARG A 80 6.26 3.44 9.03
N GLY A 81 5.71 2.34 8.52
CA GLY A 81 4.43 2.38 7.81
C GLY A 81 4.07 1.14 6.99
N ASN A 82 4.95 0.15 6.91
CA ASN A 82 4.70 -1.11 6.20
C ASN A 82 4.41 -2.29 7.15
N GLU A 83 4.09 -2.03 8.41
CA GLU A 83 3.92 -3.03 9.48
C GLU A 83 2.80 -4.02 9.15
N TYR A 84 1.71 -3.49 8.61
CA TYR A 84 0.60 -4.29 8.16
C TYR A 84 0.69 -4.48 6.64
N GLN A 85 1.02 -5.71 6.24
CA GLN A 85 0.79 -6.18 4.88
C GLN A 85 -0.35 -7.20 4.88
N PRO A 86 -1.46 -6.95 4.15
CA PRO A 86 -2.64 -7.79 4.19
C PRO A 86 -2.36 -9.16 3.56
N LYS A 87 -2.33 -10.19 4.41
CA LYS A 87 -2.25 -11.60 3.98
C LYS A 87 -3.25 -12.44 4.74
N ASN A 88 -4.29 -12.89 4.05
CA ASN A 88 -5.39 -13.65 4.67
C ASN A 88 -4.91 -14.94 5.35
N LEU A 89 -3.98 -15.67 4.73
CA LEU A 89 -3.43 -16.90 5.31
C LEU A 89 -2.76 -16.65 6.66
N LYS A 90 -1.94 -15.59 6.78
CA LYS A 90 -1.31 -15.19 8.05
C LYS A 90 -2.37 -14.80 9.06
N ARG A 91 -3.34 -13.96 8.66
CA ARG A 91 -4.43 -13.50 9.54
C ARG A 91 -5.22 -14.66 10.14
N LYS A 92 -5.60 -15.65 9.34
CA LYS A 92 -6.38 -16.82 9.80
C LYS A 92 -5.54 -17.81 10.62
N ARG A 93 -4.25 -17.97 10.34
CA ARG A 93 -3.35 -18.79 11.18
C ARG A 93 -3.06 -18.16 12.55
N THR A 94 -2.84 -16.85 12.60
CA THR A 94 -2.46 -16.17 13.85
C THR A 94 -3.67 -15.80 14.71
N HIS A 95 -4.78 -15.41 14.09
CA HIS A 95 -5.94 -14.87 14.81
C HIS A 95 -7.28 -15.55 14.47
N GLY A 96 -7.26 -16.67 13.76
CA GLY A 96 -8.47 -17.42 13.43
C GLY A 96 -9.02 -18.20 14.61
N TRP A 97 -10.28 -18.62 14.46
CA TRP A 97 -11.04 -19.36 15.47
C TRP A 97 -10.32 -20.63 15.96
N ILE A 98 -9.83 -21.45 15.03
CA ILE A 98 -9.14 -22.71 15.33
C ILE A 98 -7.95 -22.49 16.27
N LYS A 99 -7.18 -21.41 16.05
CA LYS A 99 -6.03 -21.08 16.89
C LYS A 99 -6.46 -20.66 18.31
N ARG A 100 -7.65 -20.09 18.47
CA ARG A 100 -8.19 -19.67 19.77
C ARG A 100 -8.71 -20.87 20.58
N ILE A 101 -9.43 -21.79 19.96
CA ILE A 101 -9.95 -22.97 20.67
C ILE A 101 -8.86 -24.02 20.98
N SER A 102 -7.74 -23.99 20.26
CA SER A 102 -6.64 -24.95 20.48
C SER A 102 -5.88 -24.77 21.79
N THR A 103 -5.99 -23.61 22.46
CA THR A 103 -5.25 -23.33 23.70
C THR A 103 -6.19 -22.80 24.79
N PRO A 104 -5.96 -23.14 26.08
CA PRO A 104 -6.82 -22.69 27.17
C PRO A 104 -6.87 -21.15 27.27
N SER A 105 -5.72 -20.49 27.18
CA SER A 105 -5.65 -19.02 27.16
C SER A 105 -6.36 -18.41 25.95
N GLY A 106 -6.42 -19.13 24.83
CA GLY A 106 -7.17 -18.71 23.65
C GLY A 106 -8.68 -18.77 23.86
N ILE A 107 -9.16 -19.79 24.57
CA ILE A 107 -10.57 -19.94 24.98
C ILE A 107 -10.96 -18.79 25.94
N GLU A 108 -10.13 -18.46 26.93
CA GLU A 108 -10.37 -17.33 27.84
C GLU A 108 -10.53 -16.00 27.10
N VAL A 109 -9.79 -15.77 26.01
CA VAL A 109 -9.96 -14.59 25.16
C VAL A 109 -11.35 -14.59 24.52
N ILE A 110 -11.84 -15.73 24.04
CA ILE A 110 -13.18 -15.84 23.46
C ILE A 110 -14.24 -15.57 24.53
N LEU A 111 -14.12 -16.18 25.71
CA LEU A 111 -15.05 -15.96 26.82
C LEU A 111 -15.14 -14.48 27.21
N ARG A 112 -13.99 -13.80 27.37
CA ARG A 112 -13.98 -12.34 27.64
C ARG A 112 -14.63 -11.52 26.52
N ARG A 113 -14.49 -11.93 25.25
CA ARG A 113 -15.14 -11.26 24.12
C ARG A 113 -16.65 -11.49 24.09
N MET A 114 -17.12 -12.67 24.49
CA MET A 114 -18.54 -12.99 24.65
C MET A 114 -19.17 -12.19 25.79
N LEU A 115 -18.51 -12.14 26.95
CA LEU A 115 -18.97 -11.35 28.10
C LEU A 115 -19.06 -9.85 27.77
N LYS A 116 -18.16 -9.33 26.93
CA LYS A 116 -18.22 -7.95 26.41
C LYS A 116 -19.18 -7.79 25.22
N CYS A 117 -19.84 -8.85 24.78
CA CYS A 117 -20.77 -8.86 23.66
C CYS A 117 -20.16 -8.30 22.35
N ARG A 118 -18.94 -8.72 21.99
CA ARG A 118 -18.33 -8.30 20.71
C ARG A 118 -19.04 -8.98 19.53
N LYS A 119 -19.36 -8.20 18.49
CA LYS A 119 -19.98 -8.69 17.23
C LYS A 119 -19.17 -9.82 16.57
N SER A 120 -17.84 -9.73 16.61
CA SER A 120 -16.94 -10.78 16.15
C SER A 120 -16.08 -11.29 17.30
N LEU A 121 -15.91 -12.61 17.38
CA LEU A 121 -15.13 -13.28 18.42
C LEU A 121 -13.71 -13.62 17.94
N SER A 122 -13.53 -13.83 16.64
CA SER A 122 -12.23 -14.13 16.01
C SER A 122 -12.21 -13.62 14.56
N HIS A 123 -11.04 -13.65 13.92
CA HIS A 123 -10.87 -13.31 12.51
C HIS A 123 -11.25 -14.43 11.55
#